data_AF-A0A7S1PQV9-F1
#
_entry.id   AF-A0A7S1PQV9-F1
#
_cell.length_a   1.000
_cell.length_b   1.000
_cell.length_c   1.000
_cell.angle_alpha   90.00
_cell.angle_beta   90.00
_cell.angle_gamma   90.00
#
_symmetry.space_group_name_H-M   'P 1'
#
loop_
_entity.id
_entity.type
_entity.pdbx_description
1 polymer ?
#
loop_
_entity_poly.entity_id
_entity_poly.type
_entity_poly.pdbx_seq_one_letter_code
_entity_poly.pdbx_strand_id
1 'polypeptide(L)'
;MPVLSRAAACLAALHCAAALHVQVAPGMFTSELALNLAKAKVPASTGNASAAAMVGKQGSKDGFCDMAEGFWQAKVKSDCKVEGKVTCVYVKFPQCSAEDICQGRNGCGYVQDNNFVKFTGYSCKGNVGFGAGEPSGDFQLNCSPALTPIAVVLIVIASFIVVGAFMGCFWFCCRK
;
A
#
# COMPACT_ATOMS: atom_id res chain seq x y z
N MET A 1 20.44 -3.12 -50.26
CA MET A 1 20.55 -4.04 -49.10
C MET A 1 20.82 -3.37 -47.73
N PRO A 2 20.39 -2.12 -47.41
CA PRO A 2 20.62 -1.55 -46.05
C PRO A 2 19.51 -1.85 -45.03
N VAL A 3 18.42 -2.52 -45.42
CA VAL A 3 17.19 -2.64 -44.59
C VAL A 3 17.35 -3.64 -43.45
N LEU A 4 18.16 -4.71 -43.62
CA LEU A 4 18.36 -5.72 -42.57
C LEU A 4 19.18 -5.21 -41.37
N SER A 5 20.08 -4.23 -41.56
CA SER A 5 20.95 -3.73 -40.48
C SER A 5 20.19 -2.84 -39.47
N ARG A 6 19.14 -2.13 -39.92
CA ARG A 6 18.35 -1.23 -39.07
C ARG A 6 17.37 -1.98 -38.16
N ALA A 7 16.84 -3.12 -38.60
CA ALA A 7 15.95 -3.95 -37.79
C ALA A 7 16.66 -4.55 -36.56
N ALA A 8 17.92 -4.96 -36.70
CA ALA A 8 18.72 -5.51 -35.61
C ALA A 8 19.03 -4.48 -34.51
N ALA A 9 19.24 -3.21 -34.88
CA ALA A 9 19.51 -2.13 -33.91
C ALA A 9 18.28 -1.78 -33.06
N CYS A 10 17.07 -1.82 -33.61
CA CYS A 10 15.83 -1.60 -32.84
C CYS A 10 15.56 -2.75 -31.85
N LEU A 11 15.83 -4.00 -32.26
CA LEU A 11 15.67 -5.18 -31.40
C LEU A 11 16.66 -5.18 -30.22
N ALA A 12 17.87 -4.64 -30.41
CA ALA A 12 18.84 -4.48 -29.32
C ALA A 12 18.43 -3.39 -28.31
N ALA A 13 17.87 -2.27 -28.79
CA ALA A 13 17.36 -1.21 -27.91
C ALA A 13 16.13 -1.68 -27.09
N LEU A 14 15.27 -2.52 -27.69
CA LEU A 14 14.13 -3.12 -26.99
C LEU A 14 14.57 -4.08 -25.86
N HIS A 15 15.68 -4.81 -26.05
CA HIS A 15 16.24 -5.68 -25.03
C HIS A 15 16.91 -4.92 -23.88
N CYS A 16 17.52 -3.75 -24.13
CA CYS A 16 18.05 -2.91 -23.05
C CYS A 16 16.95 -2.28 -22.17
N ALA A 17 15.79 -1.95 -22.74
CA ALA A 17 14.65 -1.46 -21.97
C ALA A 17 13.97 -2.57 -21.14
N ALA A 18 13.99 -3.82 -21.63
CA ALA A 18 13.50 -4.98 -20.88
C ALA A 18 14.44 -5.43 -19.74
N ALA A 19 15.74 -5.11 -19.82
CA ALA A 19 16.70 -5.39 -18.74
C ALA A 19 16.57 -4.42 -17.55
N LEU A 20 15.90 -3.27 -17.72
CA LEU A 20 15.44 -2.45 -16.60
C LEU A 20 14.10 -2.97 -16.06
N HIS A 21 13.99 -4.29 -15.89
CA HIS A 21 13.05 -4.83 -14.92
C HIS A 21 13.51 -4.37 -13.54
N VAL A 22 12.99 -3.21 -13.12
CA VAL A 22 12.69 -2.96 -11.72
C VAL A 22 12.06 -4.26 -11.22
N GLN A 23 12.72 -4.95 -10.30
CA GLN A 23 12.16 -6.04 -9.51
C GLN A 23 11.03 -5.47 -8.64
N VAL A 24 9.94 -5.02 -9.27
CA VAL A 24 8.65 -4.94 -8.62
C VAL A 24 8.15 -6.36 -8.64
N ALA A 25 8.26 -7.06 -7.51
CA ALA A 25 7.72 -8.41 -7.37
C ALA A 25 6.29 -8.45 -7.93
N PRO A 26 6.01 -9.23 -8.99
CA PRO A 26 4.72 -9.23 -9.70
C PRO A 26 3.66 -10.03 -8.94
N GLY A 27 3.51 -9.80 -7.63
CA GLY A 27 2.80 -10.71 -6.74
C GLY A 27 1.66 -10.13 -5.91
N MET A 28 1.49 -8.80 -5.77
CA MET A 28 0.53 -8.29 -4.76
C MET A 28 -0.34 -7.07 -5.12
N PHE A 29 -0.24 -6.46 -6.31
CA PHE A 29 -0.93 -5.17 -6.54
C PHE A 29 -1.91 -5.07 -7.71
N THR A 30 -2.06 -6.06 -8.58
CA THR A 30 -2.70 -5.83 -9.90
C THR A 30 -4.15 -6.29 -10.07
N SER A 31 -4.86 -6.78 -9.05
CA SER A 31 -6.23 -7.28 -9.29
C SER A 31 -7.32 -6.81 -8.32
N GLU A 32 -7.01 -6.41 -7.09
CA GLU A 32 -8.07 -5.95 -6.16
C GLU A 32 -8.19 -4.42 -6.04
N LEU A 33 -7.18 -3.65 -6.46
CA LEU A 33 -7.22 -2.19 -6.31
C LEU A 33 -8.12 -1.50 -7.35
N ALA A 34 -8.19 -2.02 -8.57
CA ALA A 34 -9.00 -1.45 -9.64
C ALA A 34 -10.52 -1.57 -9.36
N LEU A 35 -10.95 -2.63 -8.67
CA LEU A 35 -12.36 -2.85 -8.38
C LEU A 35 -12.87 -1.98 -7.22
N ASN A 36 -11.99 -1.58 -6.29
CA ASN A 36 -12.38 -0.75 -5.15
C ASN A 36 -12.32 0.76 -5.43
N LEU A 37 -11.51 1.21 -6.40
CA LEU A 37 -11.46 2.61 -6.82
C LEU A 37 -12.72 3.05 -7.61
N ALA A 38 -13.34 2.15 -8.38
CA ALA A 38 -14.56 2.46 -9.13
C ALA A 38 -15.80 2.66 -8.23
N LYS A 39 -15.76 2.21 -6.97
CA LYS A 39 -16.90 2.32 -6.04
C LYS A 39 -16.70 3.38 -4.95
N ALA A 40 -15.49 3.95 -4.84
CA ALA A 40 -15.24 5.11 -4.00
C ALA A 40 -15.76 6.36 -4.71
N LYS A 41 -17.04 6.66 -4.52
CA LYS A 41 -17.63 8.00 -4.77
C LYS A 41 -16.86 8.99 -3.92
N VAL A 42 -15.84 9.64 -4.49
CA VAL A 42 -15.06 10.70 -3.84
C VAL A 42 -16.01 11.89 -3.66
N PRO A 43 -16.43 12.27 -2.44
CA PRO A 43 -17.07 13.55 -2.25
C PRO A 43 -16.02 14.61 -2.56
N ALA A 44 -16.32 15.46 -3.55
CA ALA A 44 -15.52 16.64 -3.85
C ALA A 44 -15.59 17.59 -2.65
N SER A 45 -14.64 17.47 -1.73
CA SER A 45 -14.44 18.44 -0.65
C SER A 45 -13.36 19.42 -1.09
N THR A 46 -13.80 20.58 -1.54
CA THR A 46 -13.03 21.83 -1.55
C THR A 46 -12.39 22.02 -0.18
N GLY A 47 -11.06 22.11 -0.09
CA GLY A 47 -10.37 22.13 1.19
C GLY A 47 -9.01 22.82 1.17
N ASN A 48 -8.96 23.96 1.85
CA ASN A 48 -7.76 24.62 2.32
C ASN A 48 -6.89 23.64 3.15
N ALA A 49 -5.58 23.78 3.00
CA ALA A 49 -4.59 23.11 3.83
C ALA A 49 -4.63 23.62 5.27
N SER A 50 -4.89 22.75 6.25
CA SER A 50 -4.24 22.77 7.57
C SER A 50 -4.60 21.51 8.37
N ALA A 51 -3.55 20.82 8.83
CA ALA A 51 -3.39 20.07 10.07
C ALA A 51 -4.50 19.13 10.60
N ALA A 52 -4.06 17.90 10.91
CA ALA A 52 -4.63 17.00 11.91
C ALA A 52 -6.06 16.50 11.67
N ALA A 53 -6.29 15.81 10.56
CA ALA A 53 -7.46 14.95 10.44
C ALA A 53 -7.16 13.60 11.11
N MET A 54 -7.50 13.49 12.40
CA MET A 54 -7.88 12.21 12.99
C MET A 54 -9.16 11.76 12.26
N VAL A 55 -9.01 11.08 11.12
CA VAL A 55 -10.15 10.55 10.36
C VAL A 55 -10.54 9.21 10.98
N GLY A 56 -11.28 9.28 12.09
CA GLY A 56 -12.17 8.19 12.48
C GLY A 56 -13.36 8.15 11.51
N LYS A 57 -13.54 7.02 10.82
CA LYS A 57 -14.77 6.68 10.08
C LYS A 57 -15.41 5.50 10.82
N GLN A 58 -16.40 5.73 11.68
CA GLN A 58 -17.85 5.79 11.43
C GLN A 58 -18.50 4.40 11.29
N GLY A 59 -18.83 3.80 12.44
CA GLY A 59 -19.54 2.53 12.55
C GLY A 59 -19.92 2.06 13.96
N SER A 60 -20.19 2.94 14.95
CA SER A 60 -20.85 2.64 16.26
C SER A 60 -20.25 1.52 17.15
N LYS A 61 -19.16 0.87 16.72
CA LYS A 61 -18.27 -0.02 17.50
C LYS A 61 -16.88 0.60 17.69
N ASP A 62 -16.77 1.88 17.37
CA ASP A 62 -15.50 2.57 17.05
C ASP A 62 -14.62 2.75 18.30
N GLY A 63 -15.18 3.21 19.43
CA GLY A 63 -14.35 3.52 20.61
C GLY A 63 -13.52 2.35 21.15
N PHE A 64 -14.02 1.12 20.99
CA PHE A 64 -13.25 -0.06 21.38
C PHE A 64 -12.10 -0.36 20.41
N CYS A 65 -12.35 -0.24 19.11
CA CYS A 65 -11.34 -0.52 18.10
C CYS A 65 -10.25 0.54 18.09
N ASP A 66 -10.59 1.81 18.34
CA ASP A 66 -9.64 2.90 18.55
C ASP A 66 -8.72 2.62 19.75
N MET A 67 -9.30 2.15 20.86
CA MET A 67 -8.55 1.77 22.05
C MET A 67 -7.65 0.56 21.81
N ALA A 68 -8.17 -0.48 21.15
CA ALA A 68 -7.43 -1.69 20.83
C ALA A 68 -6.26 -1.37 19.88
N GLU A 69 -6.48 -0.54 18.86
CA GLU A 69 -5.44 -0.10 17.96
C GLU A 69 -4.36 0.68 18.71
N GLY A 70 -4.73 1.65 19.55
CA GLY A 70 -3.77 2.41 20.36
C GLY A 70 -2.94 1.52 21.30
N PHE A 71 -3.59 0.52 21.91
CA PHE A 71 -2.89 -0.47 22.74
C PHE A 71 -1.88 -1.30 21.92
N TRP A 72 -2.30 -1.82 20.77
CA TRP A 72 -1.43 -2.63 19.92
C TRP A 72 -0.28 -1.82 19.32
N GLN A 73 -0.52 -0.57 18.91
CA GLN A 73 0.54 0.33 18.46
C GLN A 73 1.59 0.58 19.55
N ALA A 74 1.14 0.83 20.79
CA ALA A 74 2.04 1.03 21.92
C ALA A 74 2.82 -0.25 22.27
N LYS A 75 2.14 -1.39 22.27
CA LYS A 75 2.74 -2.71 22.54
C LYS A 75 3.79 -3.07 21.50
N VAL A 76 3.48 -2.95 20.21
CA VAL A 76 4.43 -3.19 19.10
C VAL A 76 5.63 -2.25 19.19
N LYS A 77 5.40 -0.97 19.53
CA LYS A 77 6.50 -0.01 19.66
C LYS A 77 7.48 -0.43 20.77
N SER A 78 6.96 -0.92 21.89
CA SER A 78 7.74 -1.42 23.02
C SER A 78 8.43 -2.74 22.70
N ASP A 79 7.66 -3.76 22.28
CA ASP A 79 8.12 -5.14 22.14
C ASP A 79 9.04 -5.30 20.92
N CYS A 80 8.72 -4.65 19.80
CA CYS A 80 9.49 -4.73 18.56
C CYS A 80 10.59 -3.65 18.45
N LYS A 81 10.76 -2.78 19.46
CA LYS A 81 11.77 -1.71 19.50
C LYS A 81 11.78 -0.81 18.25
N VAL A 82 10.60 -0.36 17.85
CA VAL A 82 10.43 0.44 16.64
C VAL A 82 10.79 1.90 16.92
N GLU A 83 11.77 2.45 16.20
CA GLU A 83 12.21 3.85 16.36
C GLU A 83 11.19 4.85 15.77
N GLY A 84 10.36 4.41 14.81
CA GLY A 84 9.35 5.23 14.15
C GLY A 84 7.97 5.25 14.80
N LYS A 85 7.08 6.08 14.23
CA LYS A 85 5.65 6.03 14.55
C LYS A 85 5.03 4.83 13.84
N VAL A 86 4.46 3.90 14.60
CA VAL A 86 3.63 2.83 14.05
C VAL A 86 2.28 3.43 13.69
N THR A 87 1.93 3.36 12.40
CA THR A 87 0.70 3.98 11.88
C THR A 87 -0.46 3.01 11.87
N CYS A 88 -0.20 1.72 11.68
CA CYS A 88 -1.23 0.70 11.74
C CYS A 88 -0.64 -0.66 12.12
N VAL A 89 -1.44 -1.48 12.80
CA VAL A 89 -1.09 -2.84 13.21
C VAL A 89 -2.15 -3.78 12.65
N TYR A 90 -1.73 -4.80 11.91
CA TYR A 90 -2.60 -5.82 11.36
C TYR A 90 -2.40 -7.11 12.16
N VAL A 91 -3.45 -7.53 12.86
CA VAL A 91 -3.43 -8.69 13.75
C VAL A 91 -4.69 -9.51 13.58
N LYS A 92 -4.55 -10.82 13.70
CA LYS A 92 -5.60 -11.82 13.58
C LYS A 92 -5.45 -12.83 14.72
N PHE A 93 -6.24 -12.66 15.77
CA PHE A 93 -6.31 -13.63 16.86
C PHE A 93 -7.19 -14.82 16.46
N PRO A 94 -6.85 -16.04 16.90
CA PRO A 94 -5.69 -16.42 17.74
C PRO A 94 -4.39 -16.74 16.95
N GLN A 95 -4.34 -16.45 15.65
CA GLN A 95 -3.25 -16.88 14.75
C GLN A 95 -1.96 -16.05 14.85
N CYS A 96 -2.01 -14.89 15.51
CA CYS A 96 -0.87 -13.99 15.64
C CYS A 96 -0.31 -13.97 17.07
N SER A 97 0.96 -14.33 17.22
CA SER A 97 1.74 -14.06 18.44
C SER A 97 2.39 -12.66 18.38
N ALA A 98 2.91 -12.18 19.52
CA ALA A 98 3.65 -10.91 19.55
C ALA A 98 4.91 -10.97 18.66
N GLU A 99 5.57 -12.12 18.65
CA GLU A 99 6.75 -12.39 17.83
C GLU A 99 6.41 -12.38 16.33
N ASP A 100 5.27 -12.94 15.95
CA ASP A 100 4.80 -12.92 14.55
C ASP A 100 4.52 -11.50 14.07
N ILE A 101 4.00 -10.64 14.95
CA ILE A 101 3.77 -9.23 14.62
C ILE A 101 5.11 -8.52 14.38
N CYS A 102 6.10 -8.73 15.26
CA CYS A 102 7.41 -8.10 15.08
C CYS A 102 8.14 -8.62 13.84
N GLN A 103 7.94 -9.88 13.46
CA GLN A 103 8.62 -10.52 12.33
C GLN A 103 7.83 -10.49 11.02
N GLY A 104 6.60 -9.98 11.01
CA GLY A 104 5.77 -9.94 9.81
C GLY A 104 5.30 -11.32 9.33
N ARG A 105 5.04 -12.26 10.24
CA ARG A 105 4.70 -13.67 9.91
C ARG A 105 3.20 -13.94 10.01
N ASN A 106 2.73 -15.00 9.34
CA ASN A 106 1.34 -15.47 9.41
C ASN A 106 0.28 -14.41 9.03
N GLY A 107 0.65 -13.41 8.22
CA GLY A 107 -0.23 -12.29 7.88
C GLY A 107 -0.46 -11.33 9.05
N CYS A 108 0.44 -11.31 10.03
CA CYS A 108 0.47 -10.43 11.19
C CYS A 108 1.63 -9.47 11.05
N GLY A 109 1.48 -8.24 11.56
CA GLY A 109 2.57 -7.28 11.51
C GLY A 109 2.11 -5.85 11.72
N TYR A 110 3.01 -4.93 11.40
CA TYR A 110 2.77 -3.52 11.58
C TYR A 110 3.36 -2.72 10.42
N VAL A 111 2.86 -1.50 10.26
CA VAL A 111 3.36 -0.56 9.27
C VAL A 111 3.79 0.73 9.95
N GLN A 112 5.02 1.15 9.68
CA GLN A 112 5.55 2.43 10.13
C GLN A 112 5.08 3.56 9.22
N ASP A 113 5.01 4.77 9.76
CA ASP A 113 4.68 5.94 8.96
C ASP A 113 5.68 6.11 7.83
N ASN A 114 5.17 6.18 6.60
CA ASN A 114 5.97 6.40 5.40
C ASN A 114 5.33 7.51 4.57
N ASN A 115 6.15 8.28 3.87
CA ASN A 115 5.70 9.35 2.98
C ASN A 115 4.98 8.83 1.72
N PHE A 116 5.17 7.54 1.38
CA PHE A 116 4.59 6.94 0.17
C PHE A 116 3.21 6.30 0.39
N VAL A 117 2.91 5.81 1.59
CA VAL A 117 1.65 5.10 1.90
C VAL A 117 1.07 5.68 3.17
N LYS A 118 -0.16 6.19 3.10
CA LYS A 118 -0.90 6.69 4.27
C LYS A 118 -2.05 5.75 4.54
N PHE A 119 -2.24 5.40 5.81
CA PHE A 119 -3.41 4.63 6.22
C PHE A 119 -4.49 5.62 6.62
N THR A 120 -5.61 5.56 5.91
CA THR A 120 -6.74 6.49 6.12
C THR A 120 -7.79 5.92 7.08
N GLY A 121 -7.59 4.68 7.51
CA GLY A 121 -8.42 4.05 8.52
C GLY A 121 -8.03 2.61 8.77
N TYR A 122 -8.62 2.07 9.83
CA TYR A 122 -8.55 0.68 10.22
C TYR A 122 -9.96 0.10 10.21
N SER A 123 -10.03 -1.21 10.13
CA SER A 123 -11.27 -1.97 10.22
C SER A 123 -11.08 -3.09 11.20
N CYS A 124 -12.08 -3.25 12.04
CA CYS A 124 -12.04 -4.11 13.20
C CYS A 124 -13.19 -5.10 13.05
N LYS A 125 -12.87 -6.38 13.02
CA LYS A 125 -13.84 -7.47 12.89
C LYS A 125 -13.66 -8.44 14.05
N GLY A 126 -14.77 -9.03 14.50
CA GLY A 126 -14.75 -9.99 15.58
C GLY A 126 -15.52 -9.56 16.82
N ASN A 127 -15.70 -10.51 17.73
CA ASN A 127 -16.08 -10.26 19.10
C ASN A 127 -14.85 -10.43 19.99
N VAL A 128 -14.58 -9.43 20.81
CA VAL A 128 -13.58 -9.51 21.87
C VAL A 128 -14.25 -10.05 23.12
N GLY A 129 -13.92 -11.29 23.48
CA GLY A 129 -14.23 -11.81 24.80
C GLY A 129 -13.26 -11.22 25.81
N PHE A 130 -13.67 -10.18 26.54
CA PHE A 130 -12.93 -9.73 27.73
C PHE A 130 -13.25 -10.66 28.90
N GLY A 131 -12.68 -11.86 28.86
CA GLY A 131 -12.54 -12.70 30.04
C GLY A 131 -11.36 -12.26 30.89
N ALA A 132 -11.29 -12.71 32.14
CA ALA A 132 -10.15 -12.49 33.05
C ALA A 132 -8.86 -13.26 32.63
N GLY A 133 -8.76 -13.70 31.37
CA GLY A 133 -7.64 -14.46 30.81
C GLY A 133 -7.21 -13.90 29.45
N GLU A 134 -6.42 -14.67 28.69
CA GLU A 134 -6.05 -14.31 27.31
C GLU A 134 -7.31 -13.96 26.49
N PRO A 135 -7.26 -12.92 25.64
CA PRO A 135 -8.39 -12.51 24.83
C PRO A 135 -8.84 -13.68 23.95
N SER A 136 -9.93 -14.33 24.34
CA SER A 136 -10.51 -15.47 23.64
C SER A 136 -11.61 -14.94 22.74
N GLY A 137 -11.26 -14.72 21.47
CA GLY A 137 -12.18 -14.25 20.46
C GLY A 137 -11.51 -14.08 19.11
N ASP A 138 -12.28 -14.26 18.04
CA ASP A 138 -11.85 -14.07 16.66
C ASP A 138 -11.71 -12.58 16.35
N PHE A 139 -10.71 -11.92 16.93
CA PHE A 139 -10.45 -10.50 16.73
C PHE A 139 -9.49 -10.27 15.58
N GLN A 140 -9.87 -9.40 14.65
CA GLN A 140 -9.07 -9.03 13.48
C GLN A 140 -9.02 -7.51 13.34
N LEU A 141 -7.82 -6.96 13.40
CA LEU A 141 -7.52 -5.59 13.00
C LEU A 141 -6.91 -5.64 11.60
N ASN A 142 -7.54 -4.94 10.67
CA ASN A 142 -7.04 -4.79 9.32
C ASN A 142 -6.85 -3.31 8.97
N CYS A 143 -5.79 -3.03 8.25
CA CYS A 143 -5.42 -1.68 7.83
C CYS A 143 -5.95 -1.43 6.42
N SER A 144 -6.58 -0.29 6.17
CA SER A 144 -6.93 0.12 4.81
C SER A 144 -5.82 1.03 4.26
N PRO A 145 -4.90 0.51 3.43
CA PRO A 145 -3.89 1.36 2.81
C PRO A 145 -4.56 2.30 1.81
N ALA A 146 -4.21 3.59 1.87
CA ALA A 146 -4.51 4.54 0.83
C ALA A 146 -3.21 5.02 0.18
N LEU A 147 -3.17 4.98 -1.15
CA LEU A 147 -2.08 5.58 -1.90
C LEU A 147 -2.08 7.09 -1.68
N THR A 148 -0.91 7.64 -1.35
CA THR A 148 -0.79 9.09 -1.26
C THR A 148 -0.93 9.70 -2.65
N PRO A 149 -1.45 10.93 -2.76
CA PRO A 149 -1.52 11.62 -4.05
C PRO A 149 -0.12 11.75 -4.70
N ILE A 150 0.93 11.81 -3.89
CA ILE A 150 2.33 11.82 -4.36
C ILE A 150 2.66 10.53 -5.12
N ALA A 151 2.30 9.36 -4.57
CA ALA A 151 2.53 8.08 -5.23
C ALA A 151 1.77 7.99 -6.57
N VAL A 152 0.53 8.48 -6.61
CA VAL A 152 -0.27 8.52 -7.85
C VAL A 152 0.39 9.40 -8.90
N VAL A 153 0.85 10.59 -8.53
CA VAL A 153 1.54 11.51 -9.45
C VAL A 153 2.81 10.88 -10.03
N LEU A 154 3.61 10.20 -9.21
CA LEU A 154 4.83 9.52 -9.69
C LEU A 154 4.53 8.40 -10.70
N ILE A 155 3.48 7.62 -10.46
CA ILE A 155 3.03 6.57 -11.40
C ILE A 155 2.61 7.19 -12.73
N VAL A 156 1.87 8.30 -12.68
CA VAL A 156 1.43 9.02 -13.89
C VAL A 156 2.64 9.55 -14.67
N ILE A 157 3.59 10.22 -14.04
CA ILE A 157 4.80 10.74 -14.70
C ILE A 157 5.61 9.59 -15.33
N ALA A 158 5.83 8.50 -14.60
CA ALA A 158 6.53 7.33 -15.12
C ALA A 158 5.82 6.77 -16.36
N SER A 159 4.49 6.69 -16.34
CA SER A 159 3.71 6.23 -17.50
C SER A 159 3.87 7.15 -18.72
N PHE A 160 3.90 8.47 -18.54
CA PHE A 160 4.13 9.42 -19.63
C PHE A 160 5.54 9.31 -20.22
N ILE A 161 6.56 9.10 -19.39
CA ILE A 161 7.93 8.91 -19.85
C ILE A 161 8.03 7.65 -20.70
N VAL A 162 7.42 6.55 -20.25
CA VAL A 162 7.41 5.29 -20.99
C VAL A 162 6.67 5.46 -22.32
N VAL A 163 5.45 6.00 -22.32
CA VAL A 163 4.68 6.21 -23.55
C VAL A 163 5.39 7.17 -24.51
N GLY A 164 6.00 8.24 -23.98
CA GLY A 164 6.76 9.21 -24.76
C GLY A 164 8.01 8.59 -25.39
N ALA A 165 8.74 7.75 -24.65
CA ALA A 165 9.90 7.02 -25.17
C ALA A 165 9.48 6.05 -26.29
N PHE A 166 8.39 5.31 -26.10
CA PHE A 166 7.85 4.41 -27.13
C PHE A 166 7.44 5.18 -28.39
N MET A 167 6.66 6.25 -28.26
CA MET A 167 6.24 7.09 -29.41
C MET A 167 7.42 7.75 -30.12
N GLY A 168 8.40 8.24 -29.38
CA GLY A 168 9.65 8.79 -29.93
C GLY A 168 10.43 7.73 -30.72
N CYS A 169 10.60 6.53 -30.17
CA CYS A 169 11.26 5.43 -30.87
C CYS A 169 10.52 5.06 -32.17
N PHE A 170 9.19 4.98 -32.16
CA PHE A 170 8.42 4.71 -33.38
C PHE A 170 8.60 5.80 -34.44
N TRP A 171 8.54 7.08 -34.07
CA TRP A 171 8.73 8.17 -35.05
C TRP A 171 10.16 8.22 -35.62
N PHE A 172 11.18 8.04 -34.78
CA PHE A 172 12.57 8.11 -35.25
C PHE A 172 13.01 6.85 -36.00
N CYS A 173 12.47 5.67 -35.66
CA CYS A 173 12.86 4.40 -36.29
C CYS A 173 12.01 4.05 -37.53
N CYS A 174 10.74 4.46 -37.60
CA CYS A 174 9.86 4.12 -38.73
C CYS A 174 9.83 5.17 -39.85
N ARG A 175 10.28 6.42 -39.61
CA ARG A 175 10.25 7.50 -40.63
C ARG A 175 11.47 7.48 -41.58
N LYS A 176 12.47 6.64 -41.35
CA LYS A 176 13.78 6.71 -42.02
C LYS A 176 14.15 5.43 -42.76
#